data_AF-A0A2S9EDU9-F1
#
_entry.id   AF-A0A2S9EDU9-F1
#
_cell.length_a   1.000
_cell.length_b   1.000
_cell.length_c   1.000
_cell.angle_alpha   90.00
_cell.angle_beta   90.00
_cell.angle_gamma   90.00
#
_symmetry.space_group_name_H-M   'P 1'
#
loop_
_entity.id
_entity.type
_entity.pdbx_description
1 polymer ?
#
loop_
_entity_poly.entity_id
_entity_poly.type
_entity_poly.pdbx_seq_one_letter_code
_entity_poly.pdbx_strand_id
1 'polypeptide(L)'
;MLRHDQNVKIYQEITYISDLTDLIASPNNEFILETGNANDKIVIKKAPDDTVIAVVNNKPYQLNLSTPSGEVLPLRIKTNGGNDCVLIEPDVYNDVTVQLGDGDDYARAGSGKTKLHGGAGSDTLKLGSGDGVAFGGDGNDLIIAGTGTGVLKGNNGNDRMQAGAGSKDRRLFMDGGEGDDFMIVTKNTSNNAAIIHGGLGRNLLVANGASTIYTGRDNNIVRSNSDDTVIYAKPTDQVHRTSGSTLTNTLYKEAGHSGFEVEGSSEFKQNVSDDMEFLRISPQGQKMLVAADAAAERNDAPTRITEFTEENGEYHFITGKLQKYFSTQDSAEVITPSDFGVIVQNRPGSRATAGEVRYNPSFSLNNSTPINVLHHEMAHAYNGANGTFLDGSTAVAGTSYEERNNERQVIGLPTPTQPFDFDNHPSTEPTTHNPEPLTENALREEMRIPKRETHIS
;
A
#
# COMPACT_ATOMS: atom_id res chain seq x y z
N MET A 1 20.10 16.95 17.65
CA MET A 1 19.89 18.21 16.90
C MET A 1 21.22 18.64 16.31
N LEU A 2 21.31 18.72 14.98
CA LEU A 2 22.57 18.94 14.26
C LEU A 2 22.73 20.41 13.87
N ARG A 3 21.64 21.11 13.52
CA ARG A 3 21.58 22.57 13.33
C ARG A 3 20.19 23.11 13.66
N HIS A 4 20.11 24.34 14.16
CA HIS A 4 18.86 25.04 14.45
C HIS A 4 19.07 26.55 14.26
N ASP A 5 18.20 27.19 13.49
CA ASP A 5 18.01 28.65 13.51
C ASP A 5 16.52 28.98 13.72
N GLN A 6 16.13 30.25 13.58
CA GLN A 6 14.75 30.66 13.86
C GLN A 6 13.70 29.99 12.94
N ASN A 7 14.11 29.54 11.75
CA ASN A 7 13.19 29.09 10.70
C ASN A 7 13.43 27.64 10.26
N VAL A 8 14.60 27.06 10.57
CA VAL A 8 14.98 25.71 10.13
C VAL A 8 15.52 24.89 11.28
N LYS A 9 15.00 23.67 11.44
CA LYS A 9 15.54 22.63 12.33
C LYS A 9 16.09 21.48 11.48
N ILE A 10 17.32 21.07 11.76
CA ILE A 10 17.93 19.89 11.13
C ILE A 10 18.45 18.98 12.22
N TYR A 11 17.95 17.75 12.24
CA TYR A 11 18.30 16.76 13.25
C TYR A 11 18.24 15.35 12.69
N GLN A 12 18.87 14.42 13.40
CA GLN A 12 18.76 13.00 13.13
C GLN A 12 17.88 12.39 14.22
N GLU A 13 16.92 11.58 13.81
CA GLU A 13 16.12 10.75 14.70
C GLU A 13 16.67 9.33 14.67
N ILE A 14 16.95 8.79 15.85
CA ILE A 14 17.53 7.46 16.03
C ILE A 14 16.54 6.66 16.87
N THR A 15 15.95 5.65 16.26
CA THR A 15 15.09 4.71 16.98
C THR A 15 15.95 3.59 17.53
N TYR A 16 15.71 3.14 18.75
CA TYR A 16 16.38 1.98 19.33
C TYR A 16 15.37 0.86 19.53
N ILE A 17 15.73 -0.37 19.14
CA ILE A 17 14.99 -1.56 19.53
C ILE A 17 15.68 -2.11 20.78
N SER A 18 14.94 -2.24 21.88
CA SER A 18 15.44 -2.96 23.04
C SER A 18 15.12 -4.44 22.89
N ASP A 19 16.15 -5.27 22.78
CA ASP A 19 16.04 -6.69 23.15
C ASP A 19 16.77 -6.89 24.49
N LEU A 20 16.33 -7.85 25.30
CA LEU A 20 16.56 -8.00 26.75
C LEU A 20 18.01 -7.93 27.28
N THR A 21 19.02 -7.72 26.43
CA THR A 21 20.43 -7.56 26.83
C THR A 21 21.21 -6.43 26.14
N ASP A 22 20.75 -5.83 25.03
CA ASP A 22 21.50 -4.80 24.29
C ASP A 22 20.58 -3.74 23.64
N LEU A 23 20.99 -2.45 23.66
CA LEU A 23 20.38 -1.42 22.81
C LEU A 23 20.98 -1.54 21.41
N ILE A 24 20.18 -1.98 20.43
CA ILE A 24 20.56 -1.98 19.02
C ILE A 24 19.86 -0.80 18.36
N ALA A 25 20.62 0.02 17.61
CA ALA A 25 20.02 1.06 16.77
C ALA A 25 19.11 0.37 15.73
N SER A 26 17.85 0.80 15.67
CA SER A 26 16.88 0.37 14.67
C SER A 26 17.34 0.79 13.26
N PRO A 27 16.95 0.07 12.21
CA PRO A 27 17.11 0.53 10.83
C PRO A 27 16.39 1.86 10.52
N ASN A 28 15.51 2.35 11.40
CA ASN A 28 14.71 3.57 11.19
C ASN A 28 15.46 4.87 11.54
N ASN A 29 16.76 4.95 11.22
CA ASN A 29 17.54 6.17 11.42
C ASN A 29 17.27 7.14 10.27
N GLU A 30 16.79 8.34 10.58
CA GLU A 30 16.41 9.32 9.56
C GLU A 30 17.01 10.69 9.83
N PHE A 31 17.35 11.40 8.74
CA PHE A 31 17.66 12.82 8.80
C PHE A 31 16.39 13.63 8.55
N ILE A 32 16.09 14.60 9.40
CA ILE A 32 14.91 15.44 9.30
C ILE A 32 15.34 16.89 9.09
N LEU A 33 14.76 17.53 8.07
CA LEU A 33 14.77 18.97 7.85
C LEU A 33 13.34 19.47 8.04
N GLU A 34 13.14 20.36 9.00
CA GLU A 34 11.83 20.93 9.33
C GLU A 34 11.85 22.46 9.18
N THR A 35 10.83 23.03 8.57
CA THR A 35 10.62 24.49 8.43
C THR A 35 9.33 24.96 9.13
N GLY A 36 9.04 26.26 9.07
CA GLY A 36 7.99 26.90 9.87
C GLY A 36 6.63 26.99 9.16
N ASN A 37 5.82 27.96 9.56
CA ASN A 37 4.49 28.27 8.98
C ASN A 37 4.56 29.40 7.92
N ALA A 38 5.73 29.64 7.36
CA ALA A 38 5.92 30.66 6.33
C ALA A 38 6.24 29.95 5.03
N ASN A 39 5.89 30.57 3.89
CA ASN A 39 6.25 30.03 2.59
C ASN A 39 7.76 29.80 2.48
N ASP A 40 8.15 28.54 2.36
CA ASP A 40 9.52 28.07 2.35
C ASP A 40 9.88 27.51 0.98
N LYS A 41 11.05 27.92 0.48
CA LYS A 41 11.63 27.35 -0.73
C LYS A 41 12.81 26.47 -0.35
N ILE A 42 12.66 25.16 -0.58
CA ILE A 42 13.66 24.14 -0.26
C ILE A 42 14.14 23.52 -1.57
N VAL A 43 15.46 23.54 -1.80
CA VAL A 43 16.08 22.85 -2.94
C VAL A 43 17.12 21.86 -2.46
N ILE A 44 16.93 20.57 -2.76
CA ILE A 44 17.86 19.50 -2.44
C ILE A 44 18.74 19.23 -3.66
N LYS A 45 20.05 19.32 -3.45
CA LYS A 45 21.06 19.26 -4.51
C LYS A 45 22.17 18.30 -4.15
N LYS A 46 22.82 17.77 -5.18
CA LYS A 46 24.08 17.04 -5.02
C LYS A 46 25.26 18.01 -5.02
N ALA A 47 26.14 17.89 -4.05
CA ALA A 47 27.38 18.66 -3.94
C ALA A 47 28.49 18.04 -4.81
N PRO A 48 29.57 18.80 -5.13
CA PRO A 48 30.70 18.28 -5.90
C PRO A 48 31.46 17.11 -5.23
N ASP A 49 31.33 16.95 -3.91
CA ASP A 49 31.91 15.87 -3.12
C ASP A 49 30.94 14.70 -2.90
N ASP A 50 29.88 14.61 -3.72
CA ASP A 50 28.78 13.65 -3.65
C ASP A 50 27.91 13.72 -2.39
N THR A 51 28.15 14.68 -1.49
CA THR A 51 27.24 14.95 -0.35
C THR A 51 25.97 15.66 -0.80
N VAL A 52 24.98 15.78 0.09
CA VAL A 52 23.72 16.46 -0.20
C VAL A 52 23.71 17.86 0.44
N ILE A 53 23.21 18.85 -0.29
CA ILE A 53 22.99 20.21 0.21
C ILE A 53 21.51 20.54 0.12
N ALA A 54 20.92 20.99 1.23
CA ALA A 54 19.63 21.64 1.24
C ALA A 54 19.82 23.16 1.18
N VAL A 55 19.17 23.84 0.23
CA VAL A 55 19.09 25.30 0.17
C VAL A 55 17.69 25.71 0.60
N VAL A 56 17.56 26.27 1.80
CA VAL A 56 16.29 26.76 2.35
C VAL A 56 16.30 28.28 2.31
N ASN A 57 15.38 28.89 1.56
CA ASN A 57 15.26 30.36 1.44
C ASN A 57 16.59 31.06 1.11
N ASN A 58 17.32 30.51 0.13
CA ASN A 58 18.66 30.94 -0.33
C ASN A 58 19.82 30.68 0.65
N LYS A 59 19.58 30.02 1.78
CA LYS A 59 20.62 29.66 2.74
C LYS A 59 20.99 28.17 2.60
N PRO A 60 22.27 27.84 2.33
CA PRO A 60 22.69 26.45 2.17
C PRO A 60 22.97 25.76 3.52
N TYR A 61 22.59 24.49 3.61
CA TYR A 61 22.83 23.58 4.73
C TYR A 61 23.38 22.27 4.17
N GLN A 62 24.60 21.91 4.54
CA GLN A 62 25.18 20.62 4.16
C GLN A 62 24.54 19.51 5.00
N LEU A 63 24.08 18.45 4.32
CA LEU A 63 23.45 17.28 4.90
C LEU A 63 24.39 16.08 4.75
N ASN A 64 24.95 15.63 5.86
CA ASN A 64 25.80 14.44 5.89
C ASN A 64 24.90 13.22 6.09
N LEU A 65 24.25 12.78 5.01
CA LEU A 65 23.32 11.65 5.01
C LEU A 65 24.05 10.30 5.02
N SER A 66 25.18 10.20 5.71
CA SER A 66 25.95 8.96 5.80
C SER A 66 26.38 8.69 7.23
N THR A 67 26.22 7.45 7.67
CA THR A 67 26.75 6.99 8.95
C THR A 67 28.28 6.81 8.88
N PRO A 68 28.98 6.73 10.02
CA PRO A 68 30.41 6.38 10.02
C PRO A 68 30.73 5.02 9.39
N SER A 69 29.75 4.11 9.30
CA SER A 69 29.89 2.81 8.62
C SER A 69 29.64 2.89 7.11
N GLY A 70 29.30 4.07 6.57
CA GLY A 70 29.09 4.31 5.14
C GLY A 70 27.67 4.03 4.64
N GLU A 71 26.72 3.76 5.54
CA GLU A 71 25.31 3.61 5.20
C GLU A 71 24.71 4.96 4.84
N VAL A 72 23.95 5.03 3.74
CA VAL A 72 23.25 6.24 3.32
C VAL A 72 21.90 6.32 4.01
N LEU A 73 21.66 7.39 4.76
CA LEU A 73 20.44 7.58 5.53
C LEU A 73 19.35 8.28 4.69
N PRO A 74 18.08 7.87 4.86
CA PRO A 74 16.95 8.57 4.26
C PRO A 74 16.80 10.00 4.79
N LEU A 75 16.26 10.89 3.95
CA LEU A 75 15.96 12.28 4.28
C LEU A 75 14.45 12.51 4.34
N ARG A 76 13.96 13.01 5.48
CA ARG A 76 12.60 13.53 5.63
C ARG A 76 12.62 15.05 5.63
N ILE A 77 11.77 15.65 4.81
CA ILE A 77 11.54 17.09 4.73
C ILE A 77 10.13 17.33 5.24
N LYS A 78 10.00 18.19 6.25
CA LYS A 78 8.72 18.57 6.85
C LYS A 78 8.54 20.07 6.73
N THR A 79 7.50 20.51 6.04
CA THR A 79 7.06 21.89 6.12
C THR A 79 5.78 21.93 6.96
N ASN A 80 5.53 23.03 7.69
CA ASN A 80 4.37 23.10 8.58
C ASN A 80 3.21 23.86 7.93
N GLY A 81 3.44 25.07 7.42
CA GLY A 81 2.38 25.74 6.66
C GLY A 81 2.88 26.95 5.90
N GLY A 82 1.98 27.57 5.15
CA GLY A 82 2.33 28.49 4.09
C GLY A 82 2.51 27.74 2.76
N ASN A 83 2.58 28.48 1.67
CA ASN A 83 2.68 27.88 0.34
C ASN A 83 4.15 27.58 0.02
N ASP A 84 4.54 26.34 0.21
CA ASP A 84 5.90 25.83 0.17
C ASP A 84 6.29 25.31 -1.22
N CYS A 85 7.59 25.30 -1.48
CA CYS A 85 8.16 24.80 -2.73
C CYS A 85 9.39 23.93 -2.46
N VAL A 86 9.22 22.61 -2.60
CA VAL A 86 10.28 21.61 -2.40
C VAL A 86 10.72 21.05 -3.75
N LEU A 87 12.00 21.25 -4.09
CA LEU A 87 12.59 20.81 -5.35
C LEU A 87 13.78 19.88 -5.09
N ILE A 88 13.65 18.63 -5.49
CA ILE A 88 14.75 17.67 -5.48
C ILE A 88 15.38 17.64 -6.88
N GLU A 89 16.69 17.87 -6.97
CA GLU A 89 17.40 17.84 -8.25
C GLU A 89 17.43 16.42 -8.84
N PRO A 90 17.39 16.26 -10.17
CA PRO A 90 17.28 14.95 -10.81
C PRO A 90 18.45 14.00 -10.53
N ASP A 91 19.62 14.50 -10.12
CA ASP A 91 20.82 13.73 -9.80
C ASP A 91 20.94 13.39 -8.30
N VAL A 92 19.93 13.69 -7.50
CA VAL A 92 19.78 13.19 -6.13
C VAL A 92 19.11 11.82 -6.17
N TYR A 93 19.82 10.81 -5.67
CA TYR A 93 19.39 9.40 -5.66
C TYR A 93 19.02 8.89 -4.25
N ASN A 94 19.14 9.73 -3.23
CA ASN A 94 18.74 9.40 -1.87
C ASN A 94 17.24 9.14 -1.79
N ASP A 95 16.84 8.26 -0.87
CA ASP A 95 15.44 8.09 -0.52
C ASP A 95 14.97 9.33 0.25
N VAL A 96 13.89 9.96 -0.22
CA VAL A 96 13.37 11.20 0.35
C VAL A 96 11.88 11.09 0.64
N THR A 97 11.48 11.47 1.84
CA THR A 97 10.07 11.70 2.19
C THR A 97 9.84 13.19 2.34
N VAL A 98 8.86 13.74 1.63
CA VAL A 98 8.41 15.12 1.76
C VAL A 98 7.01 15.11 2.36
N GLN A 99 6.87 15.72 3.53
CA GLN A 99 5.61 15.97 4.22
C GLN A 99 5.37 17.47 4.17
N LEU A 100 4.50 17.88 3.25
CA LEU A 100 4.02 19.24 3.15
C LEU A 100 2.93 19.49 4.19
N GLY A 101 2.60 20.77 4.39
CA GLY A 101 1.81 21.25 5.51
C GLY A 101 0.46 21.81 5.08
N ASP A 102 -0.01 22.84 5.79
CA ASP A 102 -1.16 23.62 5.35
C ASP A 102 -0.72 24.66 4.29
N GLY A 103 -1.29 24.66 3.10
CA GLY A 103 -0.94 25.62 2.05
C GLY A 103 -1.19 25.06 0.65
N ASP A 104 -1.17 25.93 -0.37
CA ASP A 104 -1.12 25.44 -1.76
C ASP A 104 0.34 25.22 -2.14
N ASP A 105 0.81 23.98 -2.04
CA ASP A 105 2.23 23.64 -2.09
C ASP A 105 2.67 23.07 -3.44
N TYR A 106 3.98 23.09 -3.66
CA TYR A 106 4.60 22.46 -4.83
C TYR A 106 5.76 21.56 -4.42
N ALA A 107 5.70 20.29 -4.81
CA ALA A 107 6.82 19.35 -4.63
C ALA A 107 7.22 18.68 -5.95
N ARG A 108 8.53 18.58 -6.19
CA ARG A 108 9.09 17.80 -7.30
C ARG A 108 10.21 16.88 -6.83
N ALA A 109 10.02 15.58 -7.08
CA ALA A 109 10.97 14.52 -6.78
C ALA A 109 12.17 14.47 -7.75
N GLY A 110 13.22 13.77 -7.29
CA GLY A 110 14.46 13.48 -8.02
C GLY A 110 14.48 12.07 -8.62
N SER A 111 15.66 11.42 -8.64
CA SER A 111 15.81 10.05 -9.14
C SER A 111 15.78 8.97 -8.07
N GLY A 112 15.89 9.32 -6.79
CA GLY A 112 15.77 8.38 -5.66
C GLY A 112 14.32 7.98 -5.39
N LYS A 113 14.11 6.99 -4.50
CA LYS A 113 12.75 6.64 -4.08
C LYS A 113 12.16 7.81 -3.31
N THR A 114 10.93 8.21 -3.66
CA THR A 114 10.34 9.41 -3.07
C THR A 114 8.92 9.20 -2.60
N LYS A 115 8.61 9.63 -1.37
CA LYS A 115 7.24 9.77 -0.86
C LYS A 115 6.89 11.25 -0.79
N LEU A 116 5.80 11.67 -1.43
CA LEU A 116 5.28 13.04 -1.37
C LEU A 116 3.90 12.99 -0.70
N HIS A 117 3.72 13.77 0.36
CA HIS A 117 2.43 14.02 1.00
C HIS A 117 2.15 15.52 0.84
N GLY A 118 1.04 15.88 0.19
CA GLY A 118 0.65 17.28 -0.04
C GLY A 118 0.10 17.96 1.22
N GLY A 119 -0.69 17.23 2.00
CA GLY A 119 -1.24 17.77 3.24
C GLY A 119 -2.57 18.45 2.98
N ALA A 120 -2.75 19.69 3.43
CA ALA A 120 -4.01 20.41 3.28
C ALA A 120 -3.84 21.63 2.37
N GLY A 121 -4.65 21.73 1.33
CA GLY A 121 -4.58 22.79 0.32
C GLY A 121 -4.62 22.21 -1.09
N SER A 122 -4.51 23.04 -2.12
CA SER A 122 -4.49 22.56 -3.51
C SER A 122 -3.06 22.44 -3.99
N ASP A 123 -2.51 21.24 -3.88
CA ASP A 123 -1.09 20.96 -4.06
C ASP A 123 -0.75 20.54 -5.49
N THR A 124 0.52 20.72 -5.85
CA THR A 124 1.08 20.18 -7.08
C THR A 124 2.26 19.27 -6.77
N LEU A 125 2.04 17.97 -6.92
CA LEU A 125 2.99 16.92 -6.59
C LEU A 125 3.51 16.26 -7.87
N LYS A 126 4.82 16.27 -8.07
CA LYS A 126 5.45 15.67 -9.25
C LYS A 126 6.50 14.64 -8.88
N LEU A 127 6.20 13.38 -9.18
CA LEU A 127 7.16 12.28 -9.07
C LEU A 127 8.25 12.35 -10.16
N GLY A 128 9.36 11.67 -9.90
CA GLY A 128 10.57 11.74 -10.72
C GLY A 128 10.88 10.44 -11.47
N SER A 129 12.17 10.17 -11.68
CA SER A 129 12.62 8.98 -12.42
C SER A 129 12.70 7.71 -11.57
N GLY A 130 12.82 7.86 -10.25
CA GLY A 130 12.78 6.76 -9.29
C GLY A 130 11.36 6.27 -9.01
N ASP A 131 11.25 5.22 -8.21
CA ASP A 131 9.96 4.76 -7.70
C ASP A 131 9.39 5.80 -6.74
N GLY A 132 8.10 6.08 -6.84
CA GLY A 132 7.49 7.16 -6.07
C GLY A 132 6.07 6.87 -5.62
N VAL A 133 5.74 7.41 -4.46
CA VAL A 133 4.39 7.46 -3.92
C VAL A 133 4.00 8.93 -3.71
N ALA A 134 2.81 9.31 -4.15
CA ALA A 134 2.27 10.65 -3.95
C ALA A 134 0.84 10.56 -3.40
N PHE A 135 0.61 11.23 -2.27
CA PHE A 135 -0.70 11.44 -1.67
C PHE A 135 -1.02 12.92 -1.78
N GLY A 136 -2.14 13.27 -2.42
CA GLY A 136 -2.64 14.64 -2.51
C GLY A 136 -2.94 15.16 -1.11
N GLY A 137 -3.95 14.56 -0.48
CA GLY A 137 -4.35 14.93 0.87
C GLY A 137 -5.74 15.56 0.85
N ASP A 138 -5.92 16.67 1.55
CA ASP A 138 -7.17 17.42 1.54
C ASP A 138 -7.07 18.59 0.56
N GLY A 139 -7.86 18.60 -0.52
CA GLY A 139 -7.93 19.74 -1.44
C GLY A 139 -8.15 19.32 -2.89
N ASN A 140 -7.89 20.19 -3.86
CA ASN A 140 -8.00 19.78 -5.26
C ASN A 140 -6.60 19.76 -5.86
N ASP A 141 -5.99 18.59 -5.87
CA ASP A 141 -4.59 18.42 -6.13
C ASP A 141 -4.29 18.15 -7.61
N LEU A 142 -3.05 18.44 -7.99
CA LEU A 142 -2.46 18.04 -9.26
C LEU A 142 -1.30 17.09 -9.01
N ILE A 143 -1.51 15.80 -9.29
CA ILE A 143 -0.50 14.77 -9.14
C ILE A 143 0.00 14.31 -10.50
N ILE A 144 1.30 14.51 -10.75
CA ILE A 144 1.96 14.16 -12.01
C ILE A 144 2.91 13.00 -11.76
N ALA A 145 2.63 11.87 -12.38
CA ALA A 145 3.53 10.72 -12.38
C ALA A 145 4.83 11.05 -13.12
N GLY A 146 5.92 10.47 -12.65
CA GLY A 146 7.21 10.52 -13.32
C GLY A 146 7.39 9.36 -14.31
N THR A 147 8.66 9.08 -14.64
CA THR A 147 9.01 7.99 -15.55
C THR A 147 9.25 6.65 -14.85
N GLY A 148 9.52 6.68 -13.53
CA GLY A 148 9.65 5.50 -12.68
C GLY A 148 8.30 4.95 -12.23
N THR A 149 8.32 3.90 -11.40
CA THR A 149 7.09 3.34 -10.81
C THR A 149 6.37 4.41 -10.00
N GLY A 150 5.05 4.49 -10.13
CA GLY A 150 4.24 5.50 -9.45
C GLY A 150 3.02 4.90 -8.78
N VAL A 151 2.85 5.18 -7.50
CA VAL A 151 1.57 5.08 -6.79
C VAL A 151 1.10 6.51 -6.53
N LEU A 152 -0.05 6.85 -7.07
CA LEU A 152 -0.64 8.18 -6.90
C LEU A 152 -2.02 7.98 -6.26
N LYS A 153 -2.29 8.71 -5.19
CA LYS A 153 -3.60 8.77 -4.54
C LYS A 153 -4.02 10.23 -4.40
N GLY A 154 -5.17 10.60 -4.95
CA GLY A 154 -5.75 11.93 -4.78
C GLY A 154 -6.13 12.20 -3.33
N ASN A 155 -6.83 11.23 -2.73
CA ASN A 155 -7.47 11.31 -1.42
C ASN A 155 -8.68 12.26 -1.50
N ASN A 156 -8.76 13.30 -0.66
CA ASN A 156 -9.97 14.09 -0.52
C ASN A 156 -9.98 15.29 -1.47
N GLY A 157 -11.01 15.37 -2.31
CA GLY A 157 -11.36 16.50 -3.16
C GLY A 157 -11.30 16.17 -4.65
N ASN A 158 -11.44 17.18 -5.52
CA ASN A 158 -11.55 16.93 -6.97
C ASN A 158 -10.18 17.04 -7.64
N ASP A 159 -9.53 15.89 -7.75
CA ASP A 159 -8.14 15.80 -8.10
C ASP A 159 -7.90 15.65 -9.60
N ARG A 160 -6.69 16.03 -9.99
CA ARG A 160 -6.17 15.86 -11.35
C ARG A 160 -4.93 15.02 -11.31
N MET A 161 -4.99 13.86 -11.94
CA MET A 161 -3.87 12.95 -11.98
C MET A 161 -3.44 12.70 -13.41
N GLN A 162 -2.14 12.88 -13.70
CA GLN A 162 -1.60 12.72 -15.04
C GLN A 162 -0.40 11.79 -15.04
N ALA A 163 -0.40 10.83 -15.96
CA ALA A 163 0.77 10.04 -16.30
C ALA A 163 1.15 10.13 -17.79
N GLY A 164 2.44 10.33 -18.03
CA GLY A 164 3.06 10.29 -19.35
C GLY A 164 3.60 8.90 -19.71
N ALA A 165 4.43 8.84 -20.75
CA ALA A 165 5.27 7.68 -21.00
C ALA A 165 6.22 7.43 -19.80
N GLY A 166 6.60 6.17 -19.60
CA GLY A 166 7.54 5.76 -18.55
C GLY A 166 8.50 4.69 -19.04
N SER A 167 9.32 4.18 -18.11
CA SER A 167 10.20 3.05 -18.38
C SER A 167 9.40 1.82 -18.82
N LYS A 168 10.05 0.87 -19.50
CA LYS A 168 9.41 -0.36 -19.99
C LYS A 168 8.83 -1.22 -18.88
N ASP A 169 9.42 -1.14 -17.70
CA ASP A 169 9.02 -1.93 -16.54
C ASP A 169 8.22 -1.11 -15.52
N ARG A 170 7.88 0.15 -15.86
CA ARG A 170 7.11 1.03 -14.99
C ARG A 170 5.80 0.36 -14.60
N ARG A 171 5.50 0.38 -13.31
CA ARG A 171 4.16 0.12 -12.78
C ARG A 171 3.52 1.44 -12.40
N LEU A 172 2.22 1.55 -12.64
CA LEU A 172 1.49 2.77 -12.36
C LEU A 172 0.17 2.38 -11.73
N PHE A 173 -0.06 2.86 -10.52
CA PHE A 173 -1.33 2.79 -9.81
C PHE A 173 -1.80 4.22 -9.55
N MET A 174 -3.05 4.50 -9.90
CA MET A 174 -3.68 5.80 -9.70
C MET A 174 -5.04 5.57 -9.06
N ASP A 175 -5.29 6.21 -7.92
CA ASP A 175 -6.57 6.22 -7.22
C ASP A 175 -7.05 7.67 -7.05
N GLY A 176 -8.29 7.95 -7.47
CA GLY A 176 -8.92 9.25 -7.32
C GLY A 176 -9.22 9.59 -5.85
N GLY A 177 -9.72 8.63 -5.08
CA GLY A 177 -10.21 8.88 -3.72
C GLY A 177 -11.62 9.47 -3.69
N GLU A 178 -11.84 10.51 -2.91
CA GLU A 178 -13.12 11.18 -2.72
C GLU A 178 -13.28 12.44 -3.59
N GLY A 179 -14.03 12.37 -4.68
CA GLY A 179 -14.38 13.59 -5.42
C GLY A 179 -14.80 13.31 -6.84
N ASP A 180 -15.07 14.37 -7.61
CA ASP A 180 -15.22 14.26 -9.06
C ASP A 180 -13.82 14.42 -9.71
N ASP A 181 -13.11 13.31 -9.89
CA ASP A 181 -11.71 13.32 -10.32
C ASP A 181 -11.52 13.25 -11.84
N PHE A 182 -10.37 13.77 -12.27
CA PHE A 182 -9.88 13.61 -13.64
C PHE A 182 -8.53 12.91 -13.69
N MET A 183 -8.52 11.71 -14.26
CA MET A 183 -7.32 10.89 -14.37
C MET A 183 -7.00 10.62 -15.83
N ILE A 184 -5.75 10.89 -16.23
CA ILE A 184 -5.30 10.68 -17.60
C ILE A 184 -3.93 10.00 -17.70
N VAL A 185 -3.91 8.83 -18.34
CA VAL A 185 -2.70 8.22 -18.88
C VAL A 185 -2.58 8.66 -20.33
N THR A 186 -1.79 9.70 -20.57
CA THR A 186 -1.63 10.31 -21.91
C THR A 186 -0.97 9.38 -22.91
N LYS A 187 -0.10 8.48 -22.44
CA LYS A 187 0.55 7.41 -23.19
C LYS A 187 1.16 6.37 -22.25
N ASN A 188 0.72 5.11 -22.31
CA ASN A 188 1.39 3.99 -21.67
C ASN A 188 2.30 3.26 -22.68
N THR A 189 3.61 3.33 -22.43
CA THR A 189 4.64 2.60 -23.20
C THR A 189 5.29 1.47 -22.40
N SER A 190 4.78 1.21 -21.19
CA SER A 190 5.25 0.11 -20.34
C SER A 190 4.75 -1.24 -20.88
N ASN A 191 5.45 -2.30 -20.52
CA ASN A 191 4.99 -3.68 -20.66
C ASN A 191 3.87 -4.00 -19.66
N ASN A 192 3.71 -3.18 -18.62
CA ASN A 192 2.67 -3.34 -17.61
C ASN A 192 1.47 -2.43 -17.92
N ALA A 193 0.26 -2.96 -17.72
CA ALA A 193 -0.95 -2.15 -17.72
C ALA A 193 -0.91 -1.14 -16.56
N ALA A 194 -1.39 0.08 -16.79
CA ALA A 194 -1.64 1.02 -15.71
C ALA A 194 -2.93 0.64 -14.97
N ILE A 195 -2.93 0.68 -13.65
CA ILE A 195 -4.11 0.46 -12.81
C ILE A 195 -4.70 1.82 -12.45
N ILE A 196 -5.98 1.99 -12.74
CA ILE A 196 -6.72 3.26 -12.56
C ILE A 196 -7.98 2.92 -11.76
N HIS A 197 -8.15 3.53 -10.61
CA HIS A 197 -9.36 3.46 -9.80
C HIS A 197 -9.97 4.85 -9.64
N GLY A 198 -11.26 4.97 -9.93
CA GLY A 198 -11.97 6.24 -9.82
C GLY A 198 -12.33 6.64 -8.40
N GLY A 199 -12.53 5.69 -7.48
CA GLY A 199 -12.98 6.02 -6.12
C GLY A 199 -14.46 6.42 -6.03
N LEU A 200 -14.75 7.33 -5.12
CA LEU A 200 -16.07 7.93 -4.96
C LEU A 200 -16.27 9.06 -5.98
N GLY A 201 -17.50 9.54 -6.15
CA GLY A 201 -17.80 10.64 -7.06
C GLY A 201 -17.77 10.29 -8.55
N ARG A 202 -18.03 11.29 -9.39
CA ARG A 202 -18.26 11.14 -10.83
C ARG A 202 -16.98 11.44 -11.60
N ASN A 203 -16.23 10.39 -11.88
CA ASN A 203 -14.88 10.50 -12.41
C ASN A 203 -14.83 10.46 -13.94
N LEU A 204 -13.81 11.13 -14.49
CA LEU A 204 -13.42 11.02 -15.89
C LEU A 204 -12.06 10.32 -15.99
N LEU A 205 -12.09 9.08 -16.49
CA LEU A 205 -10.92 8.21 -16.61
C LEU A 205 -10.51 8.08 -18.08
N VAL A 206 -9.32 8.58 -18.42
CA VAL A 206 -8.80 8.58 -19.79
C VAL A 206 -7.52 7.75 -19.87
N ALA A 207 -7.51 6.71 -20.71
CA ALA A 207 -6.37 5.81 -20.85
C ALA A 207 -5.93 5.66 -22.31
N ASN A 208 -4.68 6.05 -22.60
CA ASN A 208 -4.04 5.81 -23.87
C ASN A 208 -2.96 4.73 -23.73
N GLY A 209 -3.25 3.50 -24.13
CA GLY A 209 -2.38 2.33 -23.94
C GLY A 209 -2.98 1.29 -22.99
N ALA A 210 -2.26 0.21 -22.70
CA ALA A 210 -2.75 -0.88 -21.86
C ALA A 210 -3.07 -0.40 -20.43
N SER A 211 -4.26 -0.74 -19.94
CA SER A 211 -4.74 -0.36 -18.60
C SER A 211 -5.72 -1.39 -18.03
N THR A 212 -5.80 -1.43 -16.70
CA THR A 212 -6.88 -2.04 -15.94
C THR A 212 -7.63 -0.91 -15.22
N ILE A 213 -8.90 -0.72 -15.52
CA ILE A 213 -9.70 0.42 -15.05
C ILE A 213 -10.82 -0.08 -14.16
N TYR A 214 -10.91 0.46 -12.95
CA TYR A 214 -11.98 0.27 -11.99
C TYR A 214 -12.73 1.59 -11.83
N THR A 215 -14.00 1.64 -12.25
CA THR A 215 -14.71 2.93 -12.32
C THR A 215 -15.05 3.52 -10.96
N GLY A 216 -15.12 2.72 -9.90
CA GLY A 216 -15.55 3.18 -8.58
C GLY A 216 -17.07 3.23 -8.42
N ARG A 217 -17.55 3.99 -7.43
CA ARG A 217 -18.92 3.89 -6.88
C ARG A 217 -20.00 4.56 -7.71
N ASP A 218 -19.82 5.81 -8.11
CA ASP A 218 -20.88 6.62 -8.74
C ASP A 218 -20.89 6.50 -10.27
N ASN A 219 -21.53 7.42 -11.01
CA ASN A 219 -21.59 7.34 -12.47
C ASN A 219 -20.38 8.02 -13.12
N ASN A 220 -19.55 7.22 -13.78
CA ASN A 220 -18.26 7.62 -14.32
C ASN A 220 -18.26 7.62 -15.84
N ILE A 221 -17.24 8.27 -16.40
CA ILE A 221 -16.96 8.28 -17.83
C ILE A 221 -15.58 7.69 -18.05
N VAL A 222 -15.50 6.66 -18.91
CA VAL A 222 -14.23 6.07 -19.33
C VAL A 222 -14.00 6.37 -20.81
N ARG A 223 -12.78 6.79 -21.14
CA ARG A 223 -12.28 6.92 -22.53
C ARG A 223 -10.98 6.14 -22.68
N SER A 224 -11.03 5.00 -23.36
CA SER A 224 -9.84 4.20 -23.69
C SER A 224 -9.68 3.99 -25.19
N ASN A 225 -8.44 4.07 -25.68
CA ASN A 225 -8.11 3.87 -27.10
C ASN A 225 -7.29 2.60 -27.38
N SER A 226 -7.15 1.69 -26.41
CA SER A 226 -6.32 0.49 -26.52
C SER A 226 -7.13 -0.79 -26.42
N ASP A 227 -6.91 -1.71 -27.36
CA ASP A 227 -7.48 -3.06 -27.32
C ASP A 227 -6.97 -3.88 -26.13
N ASP A 228 -5.79 -3.55 -25.58
CA ASP A 228 -5.25 -4.22 -24.39
C ASP A 228 -5.69 -3.55 -23.08
N THR A 229 -6.94 -3.08 -23.02
CA THR A 229 -7.55 -2.49 -21.82
C THR A 229 -8.59 -3.45 -21.24
N VAL A 230 -8.57 -3.63 -19.92
CA VAL A 230 -9.66 -4.27 -19.16
C VAL A 230 -10.37 -3.21 -18.33
N ILE A 231 -11.70 -3.17 -18.39
CA ILE A 231 -12.52 -2.16 -17.73
C ILE A 231 -13.56 -2.87 -16.86
N TYR A 232 -13.47 -2.70 -15.55
CA TYR A 232 -14.49 -3.07 -14.57
C TYR A 232 -15.38 -1.85 -14.33
N ALA A 233 -16.57 -1.88 -14.92
CA ALA A 233 -17.51 -0.77 -14.86
C ALA A 233 -18.91 -1.25 -14.47
N LYS A 234 -19.69 -0.35 -13.86
CA LYS A 234 -21.11 -0.58 -13.63
C LYS A 234 -21.88 -0.33 -14.93
N PRO A 235 -23.06 -0.94 -15.11
CA PRO A 235 -23.91 -0.69 -16.26
C PRO A 235 -24.34 0.78 -16.45
N THR A 236 -24.28 1.59 -15.38
CA THR A 236 -24.63 3.02 -15.40
C THR A 236 -23.48 3.93 -15.86
N ASP A 237 -22.25 3.41 -15.96
CA ASP A 237 -21.09 4.16 -16.40
C ASP A 237 -21.08 4.35 -17.93
N GLN A 238 -20.56 5.48 -18.40
CA GLN A 238 -20.40 5.78 -19.82
C GLN A 238 -19.01 5.35 -20.31
N VAL A 239 -18.93 4.21 -20.99
CA VAL A 239 -17.65 3.64 -21.42
C VAL A 239 -17.45 3.80 -22.93
N HIS A 240 -16.53 4.69 -23.32
CA HIS A 240 -16.05 4.85 -24.69
C HIS A 240 -14.72 4.09 -24.85
N ARG A 241 -14.75 2.97 -25.58
CA ARG A 241 -13.61 2.05 -25.72
C ARG A 241 -13.47 1.51 -27.13
N THR A 242 -12.32 0.94 -27.46
CA THR A 242 -12.14 0.17 -28.70
C THR A 242 -12.91 -1.16 -28.63
N SER A 243 -13.23 -1.77 -29.77
CA SER A 243 -13.95 -3.05 -29.79
C SER A 243 -13.12 -4.23 -29.26
N GLY A 244 -11.78 -4.16 -29.33
CA GLY A 244 -10.90 -5.23 -28.85
C GLY A 244 -10.68 -5.22 -27.33
N SER A 245 -10.96 -4.10 -26.65
CA SER A 245 -10.89 -4.03 -25.19
C SER A 245 -11.90 -4.95 -24.49
N THR A 246 -11.60 -5.33 -23.25
CA THR A 246 -12.48 -6.12 -22.40
C THR A 246 -13.28 -5.20 -21.48
N LEU A 247 -14.61 -5.37 -21.46
CA LEU A 247 -15.52 -4.70 -20.53
C LEU A 247 -16.18 -5.76 -19.66
N THR A 248 -15.92 -5.69 -18.36
CA THR A 248 -16.53 -6.54 -17.34
C THR A 248 -17.54 -5.69 -16.58
N ASN A 249 -18.82 -6.06 -16.69
CA ASN A 249 -19.85 -5.42 -15.90
C ASN A 249 -19.76 -5.93 -14.46
N THR A 250 -19.37 -5.05 -13.53
CA THR A 250 -19.35 -5.30 -12.09
C THR A 250 -20.41 -4.44 -11.42
N LEU A 251 -20.94 -4.89 -10.29
CA LEU A 251 -21.80 -4.08 -9.44
C LEU A 251 -21.01 -3.69 -8.22
N TYR A 252 -21.04 -2.41 -7.85
CA TYR A 252 -20.54 -1.97 -6.56
C TYR A 252 -21.31 -2.66 -5.43
N LYS A 253 -20.61 -3.08 -4.36
CA LYS A 253 -21.22 -3.69 -3.18
C LYS A 253 -20.77 -2.99 -1.90
N GLU A 254 -21.74 -2.68 -1.05
CA GLU A 254 -21.53 -2.21 0.33
C GLU A 254 -21.05 -3.36 1.25
N ALA A 255 -19.90 -3.95 0.94
CA ALA A 255 -19.28 -5.00 1.75
C ALA A 255 -18.09 -4.45 2.55
N GLY A 256 -17.69 -5.19 3.59
CA GLY A 256 -16.53 -4.89 4.43
C GLY A 256 -16.80 -3.91 5.57
N HIS A 257 -18.07 -3.64 5.88
CA HIS A 257 -18.45 -2.68 6.92
C HIS A 257 -18.39 -3.26 8.33
N SER A 258 -18.57 -4.56 8.49
CA SER A 258 -18.52 -5.24 9.79
C SER A 258 -17.31 -6.16 9.94
N GLY A 259 -16.65 -6.51 8.84
CA GLY A 259 -15.47 -7.37 8.83
C GLY A 259 -14.22 -6.73 9.43
N PHE A 260 -14.11 -5.40 9.36
CA PHE A 260 -12.91 -4.67 9.72
C PHE A 260 -13.18 -3.42 10.57
N GLU A 261 -12.29 -3.16 11.52
CA GLU A 261 -12.25 -1.93 12.31
C GLU A 261 -10.92 -1.20 12.07
N VAL A 262 -10.97 0.05 11.61
CA VAL A 262 -9.75 0.79 11.23
C VAL A 262 -9.31 1.76 12.33
N GLU A 263 -8.07 1.66 12.76
CA GLU A 263 -7.46 2.49 13.81
C GLU A 263 -6.14 3.11 13.35
N GLY A 264 -5.94 4.38 13.66
CA GLY A 264 -4.75 5.14 13.24
C GLY A 264 -5.07 6.62 13.07
N SER A 265 -4.13 7.34 12.45
CA SER A 265 -4.28 8.74 12.03
C SER A 265 -5.46 8.93 11.07
N SER A 266 -5.92 10.17 10.92
CA SER A 266 -6.98 10.49 9.94
C SER A 266 -6.54 10.20 8.51
N GLU A 267 -5.29 10.52 8.17
CA GLU A 267 -4.69 10.23 6.85
C GLU A 267 -4.67 8.72 6.59
N PHE A 268 -4.25 7.91 7.57
CA PHE A 268 -4.27 6.46 7.45
C PHE A 268 -5.69 5.93 7.22
N LYS A 269 -6.65 6.41 8.00
CA LYS A 269 -8.06 5.99 7.86
C LYS A 269 -8.64 6.34 6.49
N GLN A 270 -8.33 7.53 5.96
CA GLN A 270 -8.74 7.92 4.62
C GLN A 270 -8.15 6.97 3.57
N ASN A 271 -6.84 6.74 3.62
CA ASN A 271 -6.16 5.83 2.69
C ASN A 271 -6.75 4.41 2.71
N VAL A 272 -7.04 3.88 3.90
CA VAL A 272 -7.69 2.57 4.04
C VAL A 272 -9.12 2.61 3.51
N SER A 273 -9.84 3.72 3.70
CA SER A 273 -11.19 3.90 3.12
C SER A 273 -11.14 3.79 1.59
N ASP A 274 -10.21 4.49 0.95
CA ASP A 274 -10.03 4.46 -0.52
C ASP A 274 -9.66 3.05 -1.01
N ASP A 275 -8.76 2.38 -0.30
CA ASP A 275 -8.38 0.99 -0.57
C ASP A 275 -9.59 0.02 -0.44
N MET A 276 -10.49 0.26 0.52
CA MET A 276 -11.74 -0.50 0.65
C MET A 276 -12.71 -0.20 -0.50
N GLU A 277 -12.81 1.05 -0.94
CA GLU A 277 -13.61 1.44 -2.12
C GLU A 277 -13.14 0.73 -3.39
N PHE A 278 -11.82 0.60 -3.58
CA PHE A 278 -11.24 -0.21 -4.65
C PHE A 278 -11.73 -1.67 -4.58
N LEU A 279 -11.68 -2.28 -3.39
CA LEU A 279 -12.12 -3.65 -3.20
C LEU A 279 -13.63 -3.82 -3.43
N ARG A 280 -14.44 -2.79 -3.18
CA ARG A 280 -15.91 -2.82 -3.39
C ARG A 280 -16.32 -2.82 -4.86
N ILE A 281 -15.44 -2.41 -5.78
CA ILE A 281 -15.68 -2.52 -7.24
C ILE A 281 -14.94 -3.72 -7.87
N SER A 282 -13.85 -4.18 -7.24
CA SER A 282 -13.10 -5.38 -7.62
C SER A 282 -13.91 -6.69 -7.42
N PRO A 283 -14.10 -7.53 -8.45
CA PRO A 283 -14.73 -8.84 -8.29
C PRO A 283 -14.11 -9.76 -7.22
N GLN A 284 -12.77 -9.80 -7.10
CA GLN A 284 -12.11 -10.58 -6.05
C GLN A 284 -12.16 -9.86 -4.70
N GLY A 285 -11.96 -8.54 -4.68
CA GLY A 285 -12.06 -7.72 -3.47
C GLY A 285 -13.42 -7.85 -2.80
N GLN A 286 -14.52 -7.76 -3.55
CA GLN A 286 -15.87 -7.90 -3.02
C GLN A 286 -16.08 -9.21 -2.27
N LYS A 287 -15.53 -10.31 -2.79
CA LYS A 287 -15.69 -11.61 -2.15
C LYS A 287 -14.86 -11.73 -0.89
N MET A 288 -13.66 -11.13 -0.84
CA MET A 288 -12.87 -10.99 0.38
C MET A 288 -13.64 -10.21 1.44
N LEU A 289 -14.19 -9.05 1.08
CA LEU A 289 -14.97 -8.21 2.00
C LEU A 289 -16.21 -8.95 2.53
N VAL A 290 -16.95 -9.66 1.68
CA VAL A 290 -18.10 -10.47 2.10
C VAL A 290 -17.69 -11.61 3.04
N ALA A 291 -16.56 -12.27 2.77
CA ALA A 291 -16.04 -13.32 3.64
C ALA A 291 -15.62 -12.77 5.01
N ALA A 292 -15.03 -11.57 5.05
CA ALA A 292 -14.66 -10.89 6.28
C ALA A 292 -15.89 -10.51 7.11
N ASP A 293 -16.92 -9.90 6.49
CA ASP A 293 -18.17 -9.55 7.17
C ASP A 293 -18.83 -10.78 7.81
N ALA A 294 -18.95 -11.87 7.04
CA ALA A 294 -19.53 -13.13 7.52
C ALA A 294 -18.71 -13.77 8.65
N ALA A 295 -17.38 -13.66 8.60
CA ALA A 295 -16.51 -14.17 9.64
C ALA A 295 -16.64 -13.36 10.94
N ALA A 296 -16.70 -12.03 10.83
CA ALA A 296 -16.88 -11.15 11.97
C ALA A 296 -18.23 -11.36 12.66
N GLU A 297 -19.33 -11.44 11.89
CA GLU A 297 -20.67 -11.74 12.43
C GLU A 297 -20.71 -13.08 13.17
N ARG A 298 -20.12 -14.12 12.57
CA ARG A 298 -20.09 -15.47 13.16
C ARG A 298 -19.27 -15.55 14.44
N ASN A 299 -18.18 -14.78 14.52
CA ASN A 299 -17.23 -14.87 15.62
C ASN A 299 -17.43 -13.78 16.68
N ASP A 300 -18.28 -12.77 16.42
CA ASP A 300 -18.38 -11.53 17.21
C ASP A 300 -17.00 -10.86 17.40
N ALA A 301 -16.21 -10.87 16.32
CA ALA A 301 -14.81 -10.44 16.33
C ALA A 301 -14.37 -9.92 14.95
N PRO A 302 -14.54 -8.61 14.67
CA PRO A 302 -13.95 -7.99 13.50
C PRO A 302 -12.42 -8.01 13.55
N THR A 303 -11.78 -7.95 12.39
CA THR A 303 -10.33 -7.81 12.31
C THR A 303 -9.96 -6.33 12.39
N ARG A 304 -9.04 -5.96 13.28
CA ARG A 304 -8.53 -4.59 13.35
C ARG A 304 -7.54 -4.36 12.21
N ILE A 305 -7.61 -3.21 11.56
CA ILE A 305 -6.60 -2.71 10.64
C ILE A 305 -5.93 -1.50 11.30
N THR A 306 -4.64 -1.61 11.60
CA THR A 306 -3.90 -0.61 12.37
C THR A 306 -2.76 -0.01 11.56
N GLU A 307 -2.53 1.29 11.77
CA GLU A 307 -1.47 2.03 11.10
C GLU A 307 -0.09 1.45 11.44
N PHE A 308 0.72 1.24 10.40
CA PHE A 308 2.06 0.70 10.52
C PHE A 308 3.06 1.58 9.79
N THR A 309 4.20 1.83 10.44
CA THR A 309 5.24 2.73 9.92
C THR A 309 6.38 1.99 9.23
N GLU A 310 6.45 0.67 9.37
CA GLU A 310 7.48 -0.10 8.68
C GLU A 310 7.11 -0.32 7.21
N GLU A 311 8.13 -0.52 6.38
CA GLU A 311 7.96 -0.91 4.98
C GLU A 311 7.60 -2.41 4.91
N ASN A 312 6.45 -2.78 5.49
CA ASN A 312 5.87 -4.12 5.45
C ASN A 312 4.34 -4.09 5.69
N GLY A 313 3.67 -5.23 5.46
CA GLY A 313 2.36 -5.56 6.04
C GLY A 313 2.51 -6.74 6.99
N GLU A 314 1.68 -6.82 8.03
CA GLU A 314 1.70 -7.96 8.95
C GLU A 314 0.30 -8.34 9.46
N TYR A 315 0.05 -9.63 9.62
CA TYR A 315 -1.09 -10.14 10.35
C TYR A 315 -0.70 -10.80 11.68
N HIS A 316 -1.38 -10.39 12.75
CA HIS A 316 -1.17 -10.88 14.10
C HIS A 316 -2.39 -11.70 14.54
N PHE A 317 -2.19 -13.01 14.70
CA PHE A 317 -3.22 -13.92 15.20
C PHE A 317 -3.28 -13.90 16.73
N ILE A 318 -4.46 -13.61 17.29
CA ILE A 318 -4.67 -13.62 18.74
C ILE A 318 -6.03 -14.25 19.08
N THR A 319 -6.02 -15.10 20.12
CA THR A 319 -7.22 -15.61 20.79
C THR A 319 -7.20 -15.21 22.26
N GLY A 320 -8.36 -15.16 22.91
CA GLY A 320 -8.44 -14.88 24.36
C GLY A 320 -7.61 -15.86 25.21
N LYS A 321 -7.49 -17.13 24.77
CA LYS A 321 -6.63 -18.13 25.43
C LYS A 321 -5.15 -17.77 25.31
N LEU A 322 -4.67 -17.47 24.11
CA LEU A 322 -3.28 -17.08 23.87
C LEU A 322 -2.92 -15.78 24.61
N GLN A 323 -3.83 -14.80 24.59
CA GLN A 323 -3.63 -13.54 25.29
C GLN A 323 -3.45 -13.76 26.80
N LYS A 324 -4.29 -14.60 27.40
CA LYS A 324 -4.14 -14.99 28.82
C LYS A 324 -2.80 -15.66 29.05
N TYR A 325 -2.47 -16.70 28.27
CA TYR A 325 -1.23 -17.45 28.39
C TYR A 325 0.03 -16.56 28.39
N PHE A 326 0.15 -15.68 27.39
CA PHE A 326 1.31 -14.79 27.28
C PHE A 326 1.35 -13.71 28.37
N SER A 327 0.19 -13.25 28.85
CA SER A 327 0.12 -12.23 29.91
C SER A 327 0.46 -12.78 31.30
N THR A 328 0.11 -14.03 31.59
CA THR A 328 0.31 -14.64 32.92
C THR A 328 1.57 -15.49 33.00
N GLN A 329 2.21 -15.80 31.86
CA GLN A 329 3.28 -16.81 31.75
C GLN A 329 2.90 -18.12 32.46
N ASP A 330 1.63 -18.50 32.39
CA ASP A 330 1.11 -19.65 33.13
C ASP A 330 1.60 -20.95 32.48
N SER A 331 2.69 -21.49 33.03
CA SER A 331 3.34 -22.70 32.54
C SER A 331 2.52 -23.98 32.75
N ALA A 332 1.37 -23.91 33.43
CA ALA A 332 0.47 -25.06 33.60
C ALA A 332 -0.50 -25.23 32.41
N GLU A 333 -0.74 -24.19 31.61
CA GLU A 333 -1.65 -24.26 30.47
C GLU A 333 -0.92 -24.80 29.24
N VAL A 334 -1.35 -25.98 28.76
CA VAL A 334 -0.76 -26.61 27.57
C VAL A 334 -1.32 -25.94 26.32
N ILE A 335 -0.46 -25.27 25.57
CA ILE A 335 -0.76 -24.69 24.26
C ILE A 335 -0.40 -25.69 23.17
N THR A 336 -1.33 -25.86 22.23
CA THR A 336 -1.20 -26.77 21.08
C THR A 336 -1.20 -25.98 19.77
N PRO A 337 -0.76 -26.55 18.64
CA PRO A 337 -0.86 -25.89 17.34
C PRO A 337 -2.29 -25.42 17.01
N SER A 338 -3.31 -26.20 17.40
CA SER A 338 -4.72 -25.85 17.21
C SER A 338 -5.09 -24.53 17.91
N ASP A 339 -4.46 -24.20 19.04
CA ASP A 339 -4.70 -22.92 19.74
C ASP A 339 -4.19 -21.69 18.96
N PHE A 340 -3.23 -21.90 18.06
CA PHE A 340 -2.73 -20.92 17.09
C PHE A 340 -3.53 -20.88 15.79
N GLY A 341 -4.71 -21.50 15.75
CA GLY A 341 -5.57 -21.54 14.56
C GLY A 341 -5.05 -22.47 13.46
N VAL A 342 -4.11 -23.36 13.77
CA VAL A 342 -3.59 -24.35 12.83
C VAL A 342 -4.59 -25.49 12.64
N ILE A 343 -4.74 -25.95 11.39
CA ILE A 343 -5.51 -27.14 11.05
C ILE A 343 -4.83 -28.38 11.64
N VAL A 344 -5.55 -29.12 12.49
CA VAL A 344 -5.05 -30.36 13.10
C VAL A 344 -6.05 -31.47 12.80
N GLN A 345 -5.57 -32.59 12.25
CA GLN A 345 -6.40 -33.76 11.92
C GLN A 345 -7.62 -33.42 11.03
N ASN A 346 -7.41 -32.58 10.02
CA ASN A 346 -8.45 -32.12 9.08
C ASN A 346 -9.63 -31.41 9.78
N ARG A 347 -9.36 -30.70 10.87
CA ARG A 347 -10.32 -29.85 11.58
C ARG A 347 -9.72 -28.46 11.78
N PRO A 348 -10.53 -27.39 11.66
CA PRO A 348 -10.11 -26.05 12.02
C PRO A 348 -9.60 -25.97 13.46
N GLY A 349 -8.59 -25.15 13.67
CA GLY A 349 -8.13 -24.74 14.99
C GLY A 349 -9.01 -23.65 15.61
N SER A 350 -8.48 -23.02 16.66
CA SER A 350 -9.08 -21.87 17.31
C SER A 350 -9.23 -20.71 16.34
N ARG A 351 -10.35 -20.00 16.44
CA ARG A 351 -10.60 -18.79 15.66
C ARG A 351 -10.08 -17.57 16.40
N ALA A 352 -9.52 -16.63 15.66
CA ALA A 352 -9.08 -15.35 16.21
C ALA A 352 -10.26 -14.62 16.86
N THR A 353 -10.01 -14.02 18.02
CA THR A 353 -10.97 -13.15 18.72
C THR A 353 -10.50 -11.70 18.76
N ALA A 354 -9.29 -11.43 18.29
CA ALA A 354 -8.68 -10.09 18.24
C ALA A 354 -7.59 -10.06 17.15
N GLY A 355 -7.94 -10.50 15.93
CA GLY A 355 -7.01 -10.46 14.79
C GLY A 355 -6.65 -9.01 14.44
N GLU A 356 -5.38 -8.77 14.09
CA GLU A 356 -4.88 -7.45 13.73
C GLU A 356 -4.08 -7.52 12.42
N VAL A 357 -4.44 -6.69 11.44
CA VAL A 357 -3.64 -6.38 10.25
C VAL A 357 -2.94 -5.05 10.49
N ARG A 358 -1.61 -5.04 10.47
CA ARG A 358 -0.78 -3.84 10.48
C ARG A 358 -0.47 -3.45 9.06
N TYR A 359 -0.85 -2.23 8.67
CA TYR A 359 -0.84 -1.81 7.28
C TYR A 359 -0.16 -0.46 7.07
N ASN A 360 0.67 -0.38 6.03
CA ASN A 360 1.28 0.84 5.55
C ASN A 360 0.79 1.15 4.12
N PRO A 361 -0.10 2.13 3.92
CA PRO A 361 -0.63 2.48 2.60
C PRO A 361 0.41 3.08 1.65
N SER A 362 1.56 3.51 2.17
CA SER A 362 2.69 4.03 1.38
C SER A 362 3.69 2.94 0.99
N PHE A 363 3.52 1.73 1.48
CA PHE A 363 4.45 0.64 1.24
C PHE A 363 4.13 -0.09 -0.07
N SER A 364 5.14 -0.22 -0.91
CA SER A 364 5.11 -1.06 -2.10
C SER A 364 6.34 -1.97 -2.12
N LEU A 365 6.14 -3.28 -2.02
CA LEU A 365 7.20 -4.27 -2.31
C LEU A 365 7.53 -4.27 -3.78
N ASN A 366 8.75 -4.69 -4.12
CA ASN A 366 9.17 -5.02 -5.48
C ASN A 366 8.05 -5.82 -6.19
N ASN A 367 7.32 -5.16 -7.10
CA ASN A 367 6.21 -5.72 -7.89
C ASN A 367 4.81 -5.77 -7.25
N SER A 368 4.55 -5.18 -6.08
CA SER A 368 3.22 -5.14 -5.43
C SER A 368 2.75 -3.71 -5.17
N THR A 369 1.45 -3.47 -5.37
CA THR A 369 0.80 -2.20 -4.97
C THR A 369 0.40 -2.26 -3.49
N PRO A 370 0.22 -1.12 -2.79
CA PRO A 370 -0.24 -1.13 -1.40
C PRO A 370 -1.52 -1.94 -1.19
N ILE A 371 -2.46 -1.93 -2.15
CA ILE A 371 -3.69 -2.70 -2.06
C ILE A 371 -3.46 -4.23 -2.14
N ASN A 372 -2.43 -4.68 -2.87
CA ASN A 372 -2.05 -6.11 -2.84
C ASN A 372 -1.52 -6.54 -1.48
N VAL A 373 -0.75 -5.67 -0.82
CA VAL A 373 -0.24 -5.93 0.53
C VAL A 373 -1.41 -6.03 1.51
N LEU A 374 -2.36 -5.09 1.45
CA LEU A 374 -3.56 -5.16 2.28
C LEU A 374 -4.36 -6.45 2.04
N HIS A 375 -4.61 -6.81 0.77
CA HIS A 375 -5.36 -8.03 0.43
C HIS A 375 -4.63 -9.30 0.86
N HIS A 376 -3.30 -9.31 0.84
CA HIS A 376 -2.49 -10.39 1.37
C HIS A 376 -2.72 -10.58 2.88
N GLU A 377 -2.63 -9.50 3.65
CA GLU A 377 -2.87 -9.57 5.10
C GLU A 377 -4.33 -9.88 5.44
N MET A 378 -5.29 -9.42 4.62
CA MET A 378 -6.69 -9.83 4.73
C MET A 378 -6.88 -11.33 4.51
N ALA A 379 -6.09 -11.97 3.64
CA ALA A 379 -6.13 -13.42 3.47
C ALA A 379 -5.57 -14.17 4.68
N HIS A 380 -4.57 -13.61 5.38
CA HIS A 380 -4.15 -14.13 6.69
C HIS A 380 -5.26 -13.94 7.73
N ALA A 381 -5.92 -12.78 7.76
CA ALA A 381 -7.05 -12.52 8.64
C ALA A 381 -8.23 -13.48 8.41
N TYR A 382 -8.53 -13.81 7.15
CA TYR A 382 -9.49 -14.85 6.81
C TYR A 382 -9.10 -16.18 7.47
N ASN A 383 -7.83 -16.59 7.36
CA ASN A 383 -7.36 -17.83 7.97
C ASN A 383 -7.46 -17.82 9.49
N GLY A 384 -7.09 -16.69 10.11
CA GLY A 384 -7.24 -16.51 11.55
C GLY A 384 -8.70 -16.58 12.01
N ALA A 385 -9.61 -15.91 11.30
CA ALA A 385 -11.04 -15.91 11.63
C ALA A 385 -11.72 -17.27 11.40
N ASN A 386 -11.14 -18.14 10.59
CA ASN A 386 -11.66 -19.49 10.34
C ASN A 386 -10.90 -20.59 11.11
N GLY A 387 -9.72 -20.29 11.66
CA GLY A 387 -8.85 -21.28 12.30
C GLY A 387 -8.25 -22.24 11.28
N THR A 388 -7.85 -21.74 10.12
CA THR A 388 -7.48 -22.55 8.95
C THR A 388 -6.02 -22.37 8.52
N PHE A 389 -5.10 -22.02 9.44
CA PHE A 389 -3.69 -21.89 9.08
C PHE A 389 -3.06 -23.24 8.74
N LEU A 390 -2.24 -23.24 7.68
CA LEU A 390 -1.34 -24.33 7.34
C LEU A 390 0.01 -24.16 8.04
N ASP A 391 0.43 -25.21 8.74
CA ASP A 391 1.72 -25.27 9.45
C ASP A 391 2.84 -25.87 8.59
N GLY A 392 4.07 -25.70 9.02
CA GLY A 392 5.29 -26.16 8.36
C GLY A 392 5.77 -25.22 7.27
N SER A 393 6.71 -25.72 6.47
CA SER A 393 7.34 -24.97 5.39
C SER A 393 7.41 -25.80 4.11
N THR A 394 7.55 -25.12 2.97
CA THR A 394 7.76 -25.71 1.66
C THR A 394 9.10 -25.23 1.09
N ALA A 395 9.94 -26.16 0.64
CA ALA A 395 11.19 -25.83 -0.02
C ALA A 395 10.96 -25.11 -1.36
N VAL A 396 11.69 -24.02 -1.60
CA VAL A 396 11.66 -23.30 -2.88
C VAL A 396 12.63 -23.96 -3.85
N ALA A 397 12.08 -24.46 -4.96
CA ALA A 397 12.84 -25.19 -5.98
C ALA A 397 14.06 -24.39 -6.47
N GLY A 398 15.23 -25.04 -6.47
CA GLY A 398 16.47 -24.42 -6.92
C GLY A 398 17.16 -23.52 -5.88
N THR A 399 16.66 -23.47 -4.65
CA THR A 399 17.26 -22.70 -3.54
C THR A 399 17.41 -23.54 -2.28
N SER A 400 18.16 -23.05 -1.29
CA SER A 400 18.21 -23.60 0.07
C SER A 400 17.17 -22.97 1.01
N TYR A 401 16.28 -22.14 0.49
CA TYR A 401 15.28 -21.40 1.26
C TYR A 401 13.97 -22.20 1.36
N GLU A 402 13.32 -22.12 2.52
CA GLU A 402 11.98 -22.68 2.73
C GLU A 402 11.01 -21.54 3.09
N GLU A 403 9.83 -21.58 2.51
CA GLU A 403 8.77 -20.60 2.80
C GLU A 403 7.77 -21.22 3.76
N ARG A 404 7.28 -20.42 4.70
CA ARG A 404 6.22 -20.88 5.60
C ARG A 404 4.95 -21.19 4.80
N ASN A 405 4.28 -22.29 5.16
CA ASN A 405 3.10 -22.73 4.43
C ASN A 405 1.92 -21.77 4.56
N ASN A 406 1.81 -21.04 5.68
CA ASN A 406 0.81 -20.00 5.85
C ASN A 406 0.99 -18.83 4.85
N GLU A 407 2.23 -18.48 4.49
CA GLU A 407 2.51 -17.48 3.46
C GLU A 407 2.15 -17.97 2.06
N ARG A 408 2.56 -19.20 1.73
CA ARG A 408 2.18 -19.83 0.46
C ARG A 408 0.67 -19.98 0.32
N GLN A 409 -0.01 -20.31 1.42
CA GLN A 409 -1.46 -20.45 1.50
C GLN A 409 -2.18 -19.17 1.08
N VAL A 410 -1.76 -18.01 1.60
CA VAL A 410 -2.39 -16.72 1.27
C VAL A 410 -1.97 -16.20 -0.09
N ILE A 411 -0.77 -16.53 -0.57
CA ILE A 411 -0.37 -16.20 -1.95
C ILE A 411 -1.21 -17.01 -2.95
N GLY A 412 -1.65 -18.22 -2.58
CA GLY A 412 -2.32 -19.16 -3.47
C GLY A 412 -1.34 -20.10 -4.16
N LEU A 413 -0.26 -20.47 -3.47
CA LEU A 413 0.74 -21.42 -3.93
C LEU A 413 0.52 -22.78 -3.27
N PRO A 414 0.69 -23.89 -4.01
CA PRO A 414 0.53 -25.23 -3.44
C PRO A 414 1.55 -25.49 -2.34
N THR A 415 1.11 -26.24 -1.33
CA THR A 415 1.91 -26.71 -0.18
C THR A 415 1.82 -28.25 -0.08
N PRO A 416 2.74 -28.93 0.64
CA PRO A 416 2.72 -30.38 0.83
C PRO A 416 1.71 -30.85 1.89
N THR A 417 0.91 -29.95 2.47
CA THR A 417 -0.08 -30.32 3.48
C THR A 417 -1.23 -31.13 2.88
N GLN A 418 -1.99 -31.82 3.73
CA GLN A 418 -3.21 -32.48 3.28
C GLN A 418 -4.20 -31.43 2.75
N PRO A 419 -4.87 -31.67 1.61
CA PRO A 419 -5.92 -30.79 1.11
C PRO A 419 -7.04 -30.60 2.14
N PHE A 420 -7.52 -29.37 2.28
CA PHE A 420 -8.55 -28.96 3.22
C PHE A 420 -9.69 -28.21 2.52
N ASP A 421 -10.92 -28.41 2.97
CA ASP A 421 -12.11 -27.71 2.49
C ASP A 421 -12.27 -26.39 3.26
N PHE A 422 -11.70 -25.31 2.72
CA PHE A 422 -11.56 -24.02 3.40
C PHE A 422 -12.85 -23.20 3.49
N ASP A 423 -13.81 -23.42 2.60
CA ASP A 423 -15.10 -22.74 2.60
C ASP A 423 -16.25 -23.65 3.07
N ASN A 424 -15.95 -24.91 3.38
CA ASN A 424 -16.89 -25.91 3.87
C ASN A 424 -18.11 -26.03 2.95
N HIS A 425 -17.86 -25.92 1.63
CA HIS A 425 -18.90 -25.94 0.62
C HIS A 425 -18.80 -27.24 -0.20
N PRO A 426 -19.87 -28.06 -0.29
CA PRO A 426 -19.78 -29.41 -0.84
C PRO A 426 -19.49 -29.50 -2.35
N SER A 427 -19.43 -28.35 -3.04
CA SER A 427 -19.12 -28.27 -4.47
C SER A 427 -17.74 -27.69 -4.77
N THR A 428 -16.97 -27.31 -3.76
CA THR A 428 -15.58 -26.86 -3.89
C THR A 428 -14.67 -28.01 -3.48
N GLU A 429 -13.68 -28.30 -4.33
CA GLU A 429 -12.72 -29.36 -4.04
C GLU A 429 -11.73 -28.88 -2.96
N PRO A 430 -11.34 -29.73 -2.00
CA PRO A 430 -10.30 -29.40 -1.03
C PRO A 430 -8.98 -29.02 -1.72
N THR A 431 -8.32 -27.99 -1.20
CA THR A 431 -7.07 -27.42 -1.76
C THR A 431 -5.95 -27.39 -0.72
N THR A 432 -4.72 -27.08 -1.13
CA THR A 432 -3.56 -26.90 -0.23
C THR A 432 -3.15 -25.44 -0.03
N HIS A 433 -4.05 -24.52 -0.39
CA HIS A 433 -3.98 -23.08 -0.20
C HIS A 433 -5.42 -22.51 -0.17
N ASN A 434 -5.59 -21.23 0.14
CA ASN A 434 -6.93 -20.62 0.16
C ASN A 434 -7.63 -20.73 -1.21
N PRO A 435 -8.97 -20.90 -1.27
CA PRO A 435 -9.70 -20.90 -2.53
C PRO A 435 -9.64 -19.51 -3.17
N GLU A 436 -9.56 -19.43 -4.50
CA GLU A 436 -9.77 -18.16 -5.21
C GLU A 436 -11.20 -17.69 -4.90
N PRO A 437 -11.40 -16.55 -4.22
CA PRO A 437 -10.75 -15.24 -4.35
C PRO A 437 -9.81 -14.83 -3.20
N LEU A 438 -9.64 -15.68 -2.19
CA LEU A 438 -9.04 -15.37 -0.89
C LEU A 438 -7.51 -15.54 -0.91
N THR A 439 -6.92 -15.28 -2.06
CA THR A 439 -5.47 -15.32 -2.28
C THR A 439 -4.98 -14.00 -2.87
N GLU A 440 -3.72 -13.66 -2.60
CA GLU A 440 -3.05 -12.53 -3.24
C GLU A 440 -3.06 -12.70 -4.77
N ASN A 441 -2.71 -13.88 -5.28
CA ASN A 441 -2.64 -14.13 -6.72
C ASN A 441 -3.97 -13.96 -7.46
N ALA A 442 -5.12 -14.18 -6.79
CA ALA A 442 -6.42 -13.92 -7.39
C ALA A 442 -6.60 -12.42 -7.71
N LEU A 443 -6.27 -11.54 -6.77
CA LEU A 443 -6.35 -10.09 -6.99
C LEU A 443 -5.28 -9.61 -7.99
N ARG A 444 -4.07 -10.17 -7.93
CA ARG A 444 -2.99 -9.87 -8.89
C ARG A 444 -3.40 -10.16 -10.33
N GLU A 445 -4.01 -11.32 -10.57
CA GLU A 445 -4.52 -11.70 -11.88
C GLU A 445 -5.61 -10.76 -12.38
N GLU A 446 -6.55 -10.40 -11.51
CA GLU A 446 -7.63 -9.46 -11.85
C GLU A 446 -7.06 -8.09 -12.29
N MET A 447 -6.05 -7.60 -11.58
CA MET A 447 -5.37 -6.34 -11.88
C MET A 447 -4.40 -6.42 -13.06
N ARG A 448 -4.13 -7.63 -13.57
CA ARG A 448 -3.14 -7.91 -14.62
C ARG A 448 -1.71 -7.55 -14.23
N ILE A 449 -1.37 -7.77 -12.96
CA ILE A 449 0.01 -7.73 -12.49
C ILE A 449 0.56 -9.16 -12.37
N PRO A 450 1.87 -9.39 -12.57
CA PRO A 450 2.44 -10.73 -12.51
C PRO A 450 2.11 -11.45 -11.20
N LYS A 451 1.63 -12.69 -11.28
CA LYS A 451 1.45 -13.56 -10.10
C LYS A 451 2.79 -13.77 -9.39
N ARG A 452 2.74 -13.93 -8.07
CA ARG A 452 3.90 -14.34 -7.29
C ARG A 452 4.10 -15.83 -7.42
N GLU A 453 5.35 -16.23 -7.61
CA GLU A 453 5.77 -17.63 -7.67
C GLU A 453 6.43 -18.08 -6.35
N THR A 454 6.84 -17.11 -5.51
CA THR A 454 7.43 -17.30 -4.18
C THR A 454 7.01 -16.16 -3.25
N HIS A 455 7.16 -16.34 -1.94
CA HIS A 455 6.93 -15.32 -0.90
C HIS A 455 8.03 -14.25 -0.83
N ILE A 456 9.19 -14.44 -1.47
CA ILE A 456 10.24 -13.40 -1.51
C ILE A 456 10.18 -12.56 -2.79
N SER A 457 9.60 -13.10 -3.87
CA SER A 457 9.57 -12.49 -5.21
C SER A 457 8.37 -11.59 -5.49
#